data_AF-A0AAD4J3R9-F1
#
_entry.id   AF-A0AAD4J3R9-F1
#
_cell.length_a   1.000
_cell.length_b   1.000
_cell.length_c   1.000
_cell.angle_alpha   90.00
_cell.angle_beta   90.00
_cell.angle_gamma   90.00
#
_symmetry.space_group_name_H-M   'P 1'
#
loop_
_entity.id
_entity.type
_entity.pdbx_description
1 polymer ?
#
loop_
_entity_poly.entity_id
_entity_poly.type
_entity_poly.pdbx_seq_one_letter_code
_entity_poly.pdbx_strand_id
1 'polypeptide(L)'
;MANSKFSVAILCYAILLLSVGIDAKECNEGLPWVETDCFGEEATTPCWAECYKRHGTNAKAYCRSVAPVLPTQVCWCSWTC
;
A
#
# COMPACT_ATOMS: atom_id res chain seq x y z
N MET A 1 -54.26 2.42 16.30
CA MET A 1 -52.93 2.13 16.88
C MET A 1 -52.23 1.15 15.96
N ALA A 2 -51.48 1.64 14.98
CA ALA A 2 -50.72 0.81 14.06
C ALA A 2 -49.33 0.60 14.67
N ASN A 3 -49.00 -0.66 14.97
CA ASN A 3 -47.76 -1.06 15.61
C ASN A 3 -46.58 -0.75 14.68
N SER A 4 -45.77 0.23 15.07
CA SER A 4 -44.49 0.55 14.46
C SER A 4 -43.49 -0.59 14.73
N LYS A 5 -43.54 -1.63 13.90
CA LYS A 5 -42.53 -2.70 13.82
C LYS A 5 -41.75 -2.60 12.52
N PHE A 6 -41.54 -1.37 12.03
CA PHE A 6 -40.66 -1.13 10.91
C PHE A 6 -39.20 -1.29 11.37
N SER A 7 -38.62 -2.42 10.95
CA SER A 7 -37.35 -2.37 10.21
C SER A 7 -36.03 -2.26 10.98
N VAL A 8 -35.92 -2.85 12.18
CA VAL A 8 -34.58 -3.17 12.73
C VAL A 8 -33.81 -4.09 11.79
N ALA A 9 -34.51 -5.06 11.17
CA ALA A 9 -33.91 -5.98 10.20
C ALA A 9 -33.36 -5.25 8.95
N ILE A 10 -34.06 -4.24 8.43
CA ILE A 10 -33.63 -3.51 7.22
C ILE A 10 -32.38 -2.66 7.50
N LEU A 11 -32.30 -2.05 8.69
CA LEU A 11 -31.11 -1.30 9.13
C LEU A 11 -29.87 -2.21 9.20
N CYS A 12 -30.00 -3.45 9.70
CA CYS A 12 -28.87 -4.40 9.74
C CYS A 12 -28.39 -4.81 8.33
N TYR A 13 -29.31 -5.00 7.38
CA TYR A 13 -28.94 -5.33 5.99
C TYR A 13 -28.25 -4.17 5.26
N ALA A 14 -28.65 -2.92 5.53
CA ALA A 14 -28.02 -1.75 4.94
C ALA A 14 -26.57 -1.55 5.40
N ILE A 15 -26.24 -1.91 6.66
CA ILE A 15 -24.88 -1.82 7.20
C ILE A 15 -23.96 -2.90 6.59
N LEU A 16 -24.48 -4.10 6.33
CA LEU A 16 -23.74 -5.19 5.68
C LEU A 16 -23.41 -4.92 4.21
N LEU A 17 -24.20 -4.10 3.52
CA LEU A 17 -23.95 -3.72 2.12
C LEU A 17 -22.93 -2.59 1.96
N LEU A 18 -22.61 -1.85 3.03
CA LEU A 18 -21.61 -0.78 2.99
C LEU A 18 -20.17 -1.27 3.23
N SER A 19 -19.98 -2.55 3.56
CA SER A 19 -18.67 -3.15 3.77
C SER A 19 -18.08 -3.83 2.52
N VAL A 20 -18.51 -3.42 1.31
CA VAL A 20 -17.80 -3.83 0.09
C VAL A 20 -16.44 -3.14 0.13
N GLY A 21 -15.44 -3.85 0.66
CA GLY A 21 -14.08 -3.36 0.76
C GLY A 21 -13.61 -2.93 -0.62
N ILE A 22 -13.17 -1.67 -0.75
CA ILE A 22 -12.42 -1.24 -1.91
C ILE A 22 -11.09 -1.99 -1.81
N ASP A 23 -10.94 -3.05 -2.59
CA ASP A 23 -9.69 -3.80 -2.70
C ASP A 23 -8.66 -2.85 -3.31
N ALA A 24 -7.87 -2.24 -2.43
CA ALA A 24 -6.87 -1.26 -2.80
C ALA A 24 -5.74 -2.01 -3.52
N LYS A 25 -5.52 -1.71 -4.79
CA LYS A 25 -4.56 -2.44 -5.61
C LYS A 25 -3.16 -2.00 -5.22
N GLU A 26 -2.27 -2.93 -4.91
CA GLU A 26 -0.86 -2.56 -4.66
C GLU A 26 -0.07 -2.49 -5.96
N CYS A 27 0.53 -1.33 -6.23
CA CYS A 27 1.46 -1.08 -7.31
C CYS A 27 2.91 -1.10 -6.80
N ASN A 28 3.86 -1.42 -7.69
CA ASN A 28 5.28 -1.49 -7.35
C ASN A 28 6.15 -0.91 -8.48
N GLU A 29 7.23 -0.21 -8.13
CA GLU A 29 8.24 0.32 -9.06
C GLU A 29 9.65 0.10 -8.49
N GLY A 30 10.57 -0.40 -9.32
CA GLY A 30 12.00 -0.53 -8.97
C GLY A 30 12.82 0.64 -9.54
N LEU A 31 13.63 1.27 -8.69
CA LEU A 31 14.48 2.41 -9.04
C LEU A 31 15.97 2.03 -8.90
N PRO A 32 16.56 1.32 -9.89
CA PRO A 32 17.93 0.78 -9.80
C PRO A 32 19.03 1.85 -9.80
N TRP A 33 18.71 3.09 -10.15
CA TRP A 33 19.65 4.22 -10.15
C TRP A 33 19.65 5.02 -8.85
N VAL A 34 18.73 4.74 -7.92
CA VAL A 34 18.68 5.42 -6.63
C VAL A 34 19.57 4.67 -5.65
N GLU A 35 20.50 5.38 -5.02
CA GLU A 35 21.37 4.82 -4.00
C GLU A 35 20.55 4.29 -2.82
N THR A 36 20.93 3.12 -2.32
CA THR A 36 20.28 2.49 -1.19
C THR A 36 21.29 2.03 -0.17
N ASP A 37 21.04 2.35 1.09
CA ASP A 37 21.81 1.90 2.25
C ASP A 37 20.92 1.05 3.16
N CYS A 38 20.43 -0.09 2.66
CA CYS A 38 19.64 -1.05 3.42
C CYS A 38 19.76 -2.47 2.83
N PHE A 39 19.42 -3.49 3.64
CA PHE A 39 19.44 -4.90 3.22
C PHE A 39 18.11 -5.58 3.56
N GLY A 40 17.17 -5.57 2.60
CA GLY A 40 15.87 -6.22 2.79
C GLY A 40 14.94 -5.52 3.81
N GLU A 41 15.30 -4.31 4.23
CA GLU A 41 14.54 -3.50 5.19
C GLU A 41 13.91 -2.28 4.51
N GLU A 42 13.11 -1.53 5.27
CA GLU A 42 12.57 -0.24 4.83
C GLU A 42 13.73 0.71 4.51
N ALA A 43 13.68 1.29 3.31
CA ALA A 43 14.74 2.14 2.83
C ALA A 43 14.64 3.54 3.42
N THR A 44 15.78 4.07 3.86
CA THR A 44 15.90 5.47 4.27
C THR A 44 16.10 6.39 3.06
N THR A 45 16.43 7.66 3.30
CA THR A 45 16.93 8.54 2.25
C THR A 45 18.20 7.98 1.62
N PRO A 46 18.37 8.05 0.29
CA PRO A 46 17.55 8.80 -0.67
C PRO A 46 16.34 8.05 -1.27
N CYS A 47 16.26 6.73 -1.13
CA CYS A 47 15.21 5.90 -1.72
C CYS A 47 13.79 6.30 -1.27
N TRP A 48 13.59 6.48 0.03
CA TRP A 48 12.30 6.92 0.58
C TRP A 48 11.78 8.22 -0.06
N ALA A 49 12.68 9.21 -0.20
CA ALA A 49 12.32 10.52 -0.72
C ALA A 49 11.89 10.46 -2.19
N GLU A 50 12.56 9.65 -3.00
CA GLU A 50 12.18 9.48 -4.41
C GLU A 50 10.85 8.71 -4.56
N CYS A 51 10.58 7.69 -3.74
CA CYS A 51 9.28 7.02 -3.73
C CYS A 51 8.14 7.99 -3.36
N TYR A 52 8.33 8.81 -2.32
CA TYR A 52 7.36 9.83 -1.90
C TYR A 52 7.09 10.86 -2.99
N LYS A 53 8.14 11.34 -3.65
CA LYS A 53 8.05 12.34 -4.72
C LYS A 53 7.29 11.82 -5.95
N ARG A 54 7.37 10.51 -6.23
CA ARG A 54 6.74 9.88 -7.41
C ARG A 54 5.30 9.42 -7.17
N HIS A 55 5.02 8.82 -6.01
CA HIS A 55 3.74 8.15 -5.74
C HIS A 55 2.96 8.75 -4.56
N GLY A 56 3.47 9.83 -3.96
CA GLY A 56 2.84 10.51 -2.83
C GLY A 56 3.19 9.91 -1.47
N THR A 57 2.59 10.46 -0.42
CA THR A 57 2.96 10.15 0.97
C THR A 57 2.53 8.75 1.44
N ASN A 58 1.72 8.06 0.67
CA ASN A 58 1.31 6.68 0.97
C ASN A 58 2.28 5.64 0.39
N ALA A 59 3.32 6.09 -0.32
CA ALA A 59 4.35 5.22 -0.86
C ALA A 59 5.26 4.71 0.26
N LYS A 60 5.61 3.43 0.19
CA LYS A 60 6.61 2.78 1.03
C LYS A 60 7.84 2.48 0.18
N ALA A 61 9.02 2.51 0.80
CA ALA A 61 10.28 2.31 0.13
C ALA A 61 11.07 1.18 0.81
N TYR A 62 11.64 0.28 0.02
CA TYR A 62 12.35 -0.91 0.50
C TYR A 62 13.63 -1.14 -0.29
N CYS A 63 14.59 -1.83 0.32
CA CYS A 63 15.68 -2.45 -0.42
C CYS A 63 15.29 -3.83 -0.93
N ARG A 64 15.49 -4.09 -2.22
CA ARG A 64 15.26 -5.42 -2.80
C ARG A 64 16.47 -5.92 -3.59
N SER A 65 16.86 -7.17 -3.35
CA SER A 65 17.84 -7.85 -4.22
C SER A 65 17.24 -8.12 -5.59
N VAL A 66 17.88 -7.62 -6.65
CA VAL A 66 17.52 -7.93 -8.04
C VAL A 66 18.05 -9.27 -8.51
N ALA A 67 19.10 -9.78 -7.86
CA ALA A 67 19.63 -11.12 -8.10
C ALA A 67 20.03 -11.76 -6.77
N PRO A 68 19.70 -13.04 -6.52
CA PRO A 68 20.01 -13.71 -5.25
C PRO A 68 21.51 -13.88 -4.97
N VAL A 69 22.36 -13.65 -5.99
CA VAL A 69 23.81 -13.91 -5.93
C VAL A 69 24.63 -12.61 -5.93
N LEU A 70 24.04 -11.48 -6.31
CA LEU A 70 24.73 -10.20 -6.37
C LEU A 70 24.35 -9.38 -5.13
N PRO A 71 25.31 -8.76 -4.44
CA PRO A 71 25.03 -7.88 -3.28
C PRO A 71 24.32 -6.57 -3.68
N THR A 72 23.89 -6.45 -4.94
CA THR A 72 23.22 -5.26 -5.47
C THR A 72 21.76 -5.24 -5.00
N GLN A 73 21.50 -4.39 -4.01
CA GLN A 73 20.17 -3.96 -3.64
C GLN A 73 19.73 -2.83 -4.57
N VAL A 74 18.44 -2.75 -4.85
CA VAL A 74 17.83 -1.60 -5.52
C VAL A 74 16.71 -1.02 -4.67
N CYS A 75 16.44 0.26 -4.88
CA CYS A 75 15.30 0.94 -4.27
C CYS A 75 14.00 0.39 -4.87
N TRP A 76 13.04 0.05 -4.00
CA TRP A 76 11.77 -0.55 -4.36
C TRP A 76 10.61 0.22 -3.73
N CYS A 77 9.80 0.88 -4.56
CA CYS A 77 8.64 1.62 -4.13
C CYS A 77 7.38 0.74 -4.20
N SER A 78 6.51 0.83 -3.18
CA SER A 78 5.21 0.17 -3.15
C SER A 78 4.13 1.16 -2.67
N TRP A 79 2.99 1.22 -3.35
CA TRP A 79 1.91 2.14 -2.98
C TRP A 79 0.55 1.61 -3.40
N THR A 80 -0.50 2.14 -2.78
CA THR A 80 -1.87 1.88 -3.20
C THR A 80 -2.22 2.68 -4.45
N CYS A 81 -2.58 1.95 -5.50
CA CYS A 81 -3.24 2.37 -6.72
C CYS A 81 -4.58 1.60 -6.85
#